data_AF-A0A954P9V3-F1
#
_entry.id   AF-A0A954P9V3-F1
#
_cell.length_a   1.000
_cell.length_b   1.000
_cell.length_c   1.000
_cell.angle_alpha   90.00
_cell.angle_beta   90.00
_cell.angle_gamma   90.00
#
_symmetry.space_group_name_H-M   'P 1'
#
loop_
_entity.id
_entity.type
_entity.pdbx_description
1 polymer ?
#
loop_
_entity_poly.entity_id
_entity_poly.type
_entity_poly.pdbx_seq_one_letter_code
_entity_poly.pdbx_strand_id
1 'polypeptide(L)'
;MRFLNWLIVGMTLLLALGPIAWNQVPAEIMRWRVAAAVNAILLDDQDLDEVQLKFENPEIQGALAGYYLIKRLDEQEESENAATGPDFPDLVRQLWISYPSLSQFSLDLSGRLVELGRFSDAVKVLSLLASKEDYEDAEFLNSLAYFRALAATDLDKALTDIDRALVLKAGSKASTAAYLDTRAWILYQIGKPKEALVDINKALELLEELERRNWLSWGLTQANEKQTEVSGQGDGSELEPLPQAEIDPYLWSKGVFRFHRAQILISLERSDEADEDLGWLRRHRIPADDRLY
;
A
#
# COMPACT_ATOMS: atom_id res chain seq x y z
N MET A 1 40.59 -4.20 -45.48
CA MET A 1 39.78 -5.18 -44.72
C MET A 1 39.61 -4.83 -43.24
N ARG A 2 40.67 -4.50 -42.47
CA ARG A 2 40.53 -4.20 -41.04
C ARG A 2 39.55 -3.06 -40.71
N PHE A 3 39.55 -1.97 -41.48
CA PHE A 3 38.63 -0.84 -41.30
C PHE A 3 37.15 -1.23 -41.47
N LEU A 4 36.83 -2.03 -42.49
CA LEU A 4 35.47 -2.48 -42.76
C LEU A 4 34.92 -3.38 -41.64
N ASN A 5 35.77 -4.24 -41.07
CA ASN A 5 35.37 -5.09 -39.94
C ASN A 5 35.09 -4.26 -38.68
N TRP A 6 35.90 -3.24 -38.38
CA TRP A 6 35.62 -2.31 -37.27
C TRP A 6 34.34 -1.51 -37.48
N LEU A 7 34.05 -1.12 -38.72
CA LEU A 7 32.84 -0.38 -39.06
C LEU A 7 31.58 -1.26 -38.92
N ILE A 8 31.65 -2.53 -39.32
CA ILE A 8 30.56 -3.51 -39.12
C ILE A 8 30.35 -3.78 -37.62
N VAL A 9 31.41 -4.03 -36.85
CA VAL A 9 31.29 -4.23 -35.40
C VAL A 9 30.70 -3.01 -34.71
N GLY A 10 31.15 -1.81 -35.09
CA GLY A 10 30.60 -0.55 -34.58
C GLY A 10 29.11 -0.40 -34.86
N MET A 11 28.66 -0.63 -36.10
CA MET A 11 27.24 -0.54 -36.46
C MET A 11 26.39 -1.61 -35.76
N THR A 12 26.88 -2.83 -35.59
CA THR A 12 26.17 -3.88 -34.85
C THR A 12 25.99 -3.51 -33.38
N LEU A 13 27.03 -2.96 -32.74
CA LEU A 13 26.93 -2.48 -31.37
C LEU A 13 25.98 -1.28 -31.25
N LEU A 14 25.99 -0.37 -32.22
CA LEU A 14 25.12 0.81 -32.23
C LEU A 14 23.65 0.44 -32.46
N LEU A 15 23.37 -0.60 -33.26
CA LEU A 15 22.03 -1.15 -33.44
C LEU A 15 21.51 -1.82 -32.16
N ALA A 16 22.36 -2.55 -31.44
CA ALA A 16 21.97 -3.24 -30.21
C ALA A 16 21.87 -2.30 -28.99
N LEU A 17 22.83 -1.39 -28.83
CA LEU A 17 22.97 -0.54 -27.64
C LEU A 17 22.45 0.88 -27.85
N GLY A 18 22.35 1.35 -29.10
CA GLY A 18 21.87 2.70 -29.40
C GLY A 18 20.49 2.99 -28.82
N PRO A 19 19.47 2.13 -29.02
CA PRO A 19 18.15 2.33 -28.41
C PRO A 19 18.18 2.32 -26.87
N ILE A 20 19.00 1.46 -26.27
CA ILE A 20 19.17 1.38 -24.81
C ILE A 20 19.83 2.66 -24.29
N ALA A 21 20.91 3.11 -24.92
CA ALA A 21 21.61 4.33 -24.54
C ALA A 21 20.71 5.57 -24.74
N TRP A 22 19.94 5.61 -25.81
CA TRP A 22 19.02 6.72 -26.10
C TRP A 22 17.89 6.83 -25.09
N ASN A 23 17.34 5.69 -24.64
CA ASN A 23 16.19 5.68 -23.74
C ASN A 23 16.57 5.63 -22.25
N GLN A 24 17.57 4.81 -21.88
CA GLN A 24 17.88 4.56 -20.47
C GLN A 24 18.88 5.54 -19.88
N VAL A 25 19.86 6.02 -20.63
CA VAL A 25 20.87 6.94 -20.06
C VAL A 25 20.25 8.26 -19.60
N PRO A 26 19.33 8.91 -20.35
CA PRO A 26 18.64 10.09 -19.84
C PRO A 26 17.81 9.80 -18.59
N ALA A 27 17.06 8.70 -18.58
CA ALA A 27 16.24 8.30 -17.43
C ALA A 27 17.10 8.05 -16.17
N GLU A 28 18.25 7.41 -16.35
CA GLU A 28 19.18 7.14 -15.26
C GLU A 28 19.80 8.45 -14.74
N ILE A 29 20.28 9.34 -15.62
CA ILE A 29 20.75 10.68 -15.22
C ILE A 29 19.67 11.45 -14.44
N MET A 30 18.40 11.35 -14.86
CA MET A 30 17.28 11.96 -14.15
C MET A 30 17.10 11.39 -12.76
N ARG A 31 17.19 10.06 -12.58
CA ARG A 31 17.16 9.42 -11.25
C ARG A 31 18.29 9.91 -10.35
N TRP A 32 19.52 10.02 -10.87
CA TRP A 32 20.65 10.56 -10.10
C TRP A 32 20.44 12.01 -9.68
N ARG A 33 19.81 12.83 -10.54
CA ARG A 33 19.48 14.23 -10.21
C ARG A 33 18.39 14.32 -9.14
N VAL A 34 17.34 13.51 -9.25
CA VAL A 34 16.30 13.44 -8.21
C VAL A 34 16.91 12.96 -6.89
N ALA A 35 17.72 11.90 -6.90
CA ALA A 35 18.39 11.41 -5.70
C ALA A 35 19.32 12.46 -5.06
N ALA A 36 20.10 13.18 -5.86
CA ALA A 36 20.94 14.27 -5.36
C ALA A 36 20.12 15.41 -4.74
N ALA A 37 18.99 15.77 -5.35
CA ALA A 37 18.09 16.79 -4.85
C ALA A 37 17.38 16.35 -3.55
N VAL A 38 16.92 15.11 -3.48
CA VAL A 38 16.31 14.52 -2.27
C VAL A 38 17.33 14.44 -1.13
N ASN A 39 18.57 14.02 -1.42
CA ASN A 39 19.64 14.00 -0.43
C ASN A 39 19.94 15.41 0.11
N ALA A 40 19.90 16.44 -0.72
CA ALA A 40 20.08 17.82 -0.26
C ALA A 40 18.97 18.26 0.72
N ILE A 41 17.73 17.81 0.52
CA ILE A 41 16.59 18.13 1.40
C ILE A 41 16.61 17.31 2.70
N LEU A 42 16.96 16.02 2.60
CA LEU A 42 16.87 15.07 3.73
C LEU A 42 18.13 15.03 4.59
N LEU A 43 19.32 15.10 3.97
CA LEU A 43 20.61 14.93 4.67
C LEU A 43 21.27 16.26 4.98
N ASP A 44 21.18 17.22 4.06
CA ASP A 44 21.83 18.52 4.20
C ASP A 44 20.87 19.61 4.75
N ASP A 45 19.64 19.23 5.09
CA ASP A 45 18.57 20.10 5.62
C ASP A 45 18.34 21.38 4.79
N GLN A 46 18.51 21.29 3.47
CA GLN A 46 18.23 22.42 2.58
C GLN A 46 16.74 22.64 2.42
N ASP A 47 16.34 23.92 2.34
CA ASP A 47 14.97 24.32 2.07
C ASP A 47 14.52 23.80 0.70
N LEU A 48 13.30 23.27 0.62
CA LEU A 48 12.69 22.82 -0.63
C LEU A 48 12.72 23.91 -1.68
N ASP A 49 12.45 25.15 -1.29
CA ASP A 49 12.41 26.29 -2.23
C ASP A 49 13.79 26.54 -2.84
N GLU A 50 14.86 26.39 -2.05
CA GLU A 50 16.25 26.51 -2.53
C GLU A 50 16.64 25.36 -3.47
N VAL A 51 16.18 24.14 -3.19
CA VAL A 51 16.45 22.98 -4.04
C VAL A 51 15.62 23.07 -5.32
N GLN A 52 14.34 23.44 -5.26
CA GLN A 52 13.49 23.63 -6.44
C GLN A 52 14.03 24.72 -7.39
N LEU A 53 14.55 25.82 -6.86
CA LEU A 53 15.21 26.87 -7.66
C LEU A 53 16.42 26.35 -8.45
N LYS A 54 17.12 25.32 -7.95
CA LYS A 54 18.28 24.71 -8.63
C LYS A 54 17.88 23.74 -9.75
N PHE A 55 16.66 23.20 -9.73
CA PHE A 55 16.19 22.22 -10.69
C PHE A 55 14.98 22.75 -11.48
N GLU A 56 15.22 23.27 -12.69
CA GLU A 56 14.17 23.81 -13.57
C GLU A 56 13.32 22.74 -14.28
N ASN A 57 13.63 21.45 -14.12
CA ASN A 57 12.92 20.38 -14.81
C ASN A 57 11.60 20.02 -14.07
N PRO A 58 10.43 20.11 -14.71
CA PRO A 58 9.14 19.85 -14.07
C PRO A 58 8.97 18.45 -13.47
N GLU A 59 9.57 17.42 -14.07
CA GLU A 59 9.52 16.06 -13.53
C GLU A 59 10.31 15.94 -12.23
N ILE A 60 11.49 16.58 -12.16
CA ILE A 60 12.30 16.64 -10.93
C ILE A 60 11.56 17.43 -9.86
N GLN A 61 10.98 18.57 -10.22
CA GLN A 61 10.21 19.39 -9.29
C GLN A 61 8.99 18.64 -8.73
N GLY A 62 8.28 17.88 -9.56
CA GLY A 62 7.17 17.04 -9.10
C GLY A 62 7.60 15.92 -8.17
N ALA A 63 8.72 15.26 -8.46
CA ALA A 63 9.28 14.27 -7.54
C ALA A 63 9.67 14.90 -6.20
N LEU A 64 10.37 16.05 -6.22
CA LEU A 64 10.75 16.77 -5.00
C LEU A 64 9.54 17.24 -4.20
N ALA A 65 8.48 17.72 -4.87
CA ALA A 65 7.23 18.08 -4.22
C ALA A 65 6.59 16.88 -3.52
N GLY A 66 6.58 15.70 -4.16
CA GLY A 66 6.12 14.45 -3.54
C GLY A 66 6.92 14.09 -2.27
N TYR A 67 8.26 14.09 -2.36
CA TYR A 67 9.13 13.83 -1.20
C TYR A 67 8.92 14.84 -0.08
N TYR A 68 8.75 16.12 -0.41
CA TYR A 68 8.48 17.16 0.56
C TYR A 68 7.17 16.95 1.31
N LEU A 69 6.11 16.53 0.63
CA LEU A 69 4.83 16.23 1.27
C LEU A 69 4.97 15.07 2.28
N ILE A 70 5.71 14.02 1.92
CA ILE A 70 5.98 12.89 2.82
C ILE A 70 6.81 13.37 4.02
N LYS A 71 7.92 14.10 3.80
CA LYS A 71 8.75 14.65 4.88
C LYS A 71 7.93 15.52 5.84
N ARG A 72 7.08 16.41 5.30
CA ARG A 72 6.17 17.27 6.09
C ARG A 72 5.17 16.46 6.93
N LEU A 73 4.71 15.33 6.42
CA LEU A 73 3.80 14.44 7.13
C LEU A 73 4.52 13.77 8.30
N ASP A 74 5.72 13.24 8.06
CA ASP A 74 6.56 12.61 9.07
C ASP A 74 6.96 13.62 10.18
N GLU A 75 7.39 14.84 9.80
CA GLU A 75 7.70 15.92 10.75
C GLU A 75 6.46 16.34 11.58
N GLN A 76 5.27 16.32 11.00
CA GLN A 76 4.03 16.62 11.71
C GLN A 76 3.71 15.55 12.75
N GLU A 77 3.90 14.27 12.41
CA GLU A 77 3.71 13.14 13.32
C GLU A 77 4.61 13.25 14.55
N GLU A 78 5.89 13.59 14.36
CA GLU A 78 6.84 13.76 15.46
C GLU A 78 6.54 14.99 16.34
N SER A 79 5.69 15.90 15.89
CA SER A 79 5.35 17.14 16.62
C SER A 79 4.25 16.93 17.66
N GLU A 80 4.36 17.62 18.81
CA GLU A 80 3.30 17.65 19.84
C GLU A 80 1.94 18.19 19.33
N ASN A 81 1.93 18.80 18.14
CA ASN A 81 0.79 19.44 17.50
C ASN A 81 0.34 18.70 16.22
N ALA A 82 0.44 17.37 16.20
CA ALA A 82 0.01 16.52 15.08
C ALA A 82 -1.44 16.79 14.60
N ALA A 83 -2.31 17.38 15.42
CA ALA A 83 -3.68 17.76 15.03
C ALA A 83 -3.79 19.07 14.21
N THR A 84 -2.77 19.92 14.16
CA THR A 84 -2.83 21.25 13.51
C THR A 84 -1.93 21.41 12.29
N GLY A 85 -1.40 20.32 11.74
CA GLY A 85 -0.56 20.40 10.55
C GLY A 85 -1.34 20.62 9.25
N PRO A 86 -0.64 20.64 8.10
CA PRO A 86 -1.22 21.04 6.84
C PRO A 86 -2.39 20.18 6.35
N ASP A 87 -3.29 20.82 5.60
CA ASP A 87 -4.30 20.15 4.77
C ASP A 87 -3.61 19.54 3.54
N PHE A 88 -3.13 18.29 3.69
CA PHE A 88 -2.47 17.55 2.62
C PHE A 88 -3.33 17.44 1.35
N PRO A 89 -4.64 17.14 1.42
CA PRO A 89 -5.51 17.20 0.25
C PRO A 89 -5.43 18.53 -0.52
N ASP A 90 -5.42 19.67 0.20
CA ASP A 90 -5.32 20.97 -0.45
C ASP A 90 -3.90 21.25 -0.99
N LEU A 91 -2.85 20.89 -0.25
CA LEU A 91 -1.48 20.99 -0.72
C LEU A 91 -1.25 20.17 -2.01
N VAL A 92 -1.70 18.92 -2.02
CA VAL A 92 -1.64 18.07 -3.21
C VAL A 92 -2.39 18.75 -4.35
N ARG A 93 -3.62 19.23 -4.13
CA ARG A 93 -4.40 19.94 -5.16
C ARG A 93 -3.67 21.15 -5.74
N GLN A 94 -3.01 21.95 -4.90
CA GLN A 94 -2.24 23.13 -5.35
C GLN A 94 -1.04 22.72 -6.20
N LEU A 95 -0.29 21.71 -5.76
CA LEU A 95 0.90 21.22 -6.44
C LEU A 95 0.57 20.43 -7.70
N TRP A 96 -0.59 19.78 -7.74
CA TRP A 96 -1.05 18.91 -8.81
C TRP A 96 -1.13 19.59 -10.19
N ILE A 97 -1.50 20.87 -10.19
CA ILE A 97 -1.61 21.67 -11.43
C ILE A 97 -0.24 21.85 -12.06
N SER A 98 0.78 22.06 -11.23
CA SER A 98 2.16 22.32 -11.65
C SER A 98 2.92 21.02 -11.94
N TYR A 99 2.56 19.93 -11.27
CA TYR A 99 3.33 18.69 -11.25
C TYR A 99 2.48 17.44 -11.50
N PRO A 100 2.15 17.11 -12.76
CA PRO A 100 1.40 15.90 -13.08
C PRO A 100 2.06 14.59 -12.63
N SER A 101 3.39 14.56 -12.44
CA SER A 101 4.10 13.39 -11.89
C SER A 101 3.80 13.11 -10.42
N LEU A 102 3.12 14.03 -9.72
CA LEU A 102 2.67 13.84 -8.34
C LEU A 102 1.68 12.67 -8.19
N SER A 103 1.09 12.17 -9.30
CA SER A 103 0.30 10.94 -9.32
C SER A 103 1.01 9.75 -8.71
N GLN A 104 2.30 9.63 -9.00
CA GLN A 104 3.08 8.48 -8.55
C GLN A 104 3.29 8.51 -7.02
N PHE A 105 3.25 9.70 -6.41
CA PHE A 105 3.47 9.89 -4.97
C PHE A 105 2.18 9.91 -4.15
N SER A 106 1.04 10.10 -4.80
CA SER A 106 -0.24 10.21 -4.10
C SER A 106 -0.69 8.89 -3.50
N LEU A 107 -0.29 7.75 -4.07
CA LEU A 107 -0.52 6.44 -3.45
C LEU A 107 0.32 6.29 -2.17
N ASP A 108 1.62 6.58 -2.23
CA ASP A 108 2.53 6.51 -1.08
C ASP A 108 2.09 7.46 0.04
N LEU A 109 1.77 8.72 -0.28
CA LEU A 109 1.25 9.70 0.67
C LEU A 109 -0.08 9.24 1.29
N SER A 110 -0.97 8.66 0.49
CA SER A 110 -2.25 8.14 1.00
C SER A 110 -2.02 6.94 1.93
N GLY A 111 -1.05 6.07 1.64
CA GLY A 111 -0.64 4.97 2.51
C GLY A 111 -0.14 5.48 3.87
N ARG A 112 0.74 6.49 3.87
CA ARG A 112 1.20 7.13 5.12
C ARG A 112 0.07 7.78 5.90
N LEU A 113 -0.86 8.46 5.22
CA LEU A 113 -2.04 9.04 5.87
C LEU A 113 -2.91 7.95 6.52
N VAL A 114 -2.98 6.75 5.94
CA VAL A 114 -3.69 5.60 6.53
C VAL A 114 -2.99 5.08 7.77
N GLU A 115 -1.66 4.91 7.74
CA GLU A 115 -0.87 4.51 8.92
C GLU A 115 -1.06 5.47 10.12
N LEU A 116 -1.38 6.74 9.83
CA LEU A 116 -1.67 7.77 10.83
C LEU A 116 -3.16 7.87 11.21
N GLY A 117 -4.01 6.97 10.73
CA GLY A 117 -5.46 6.99 10.95
C GLY A 117 -6.20 8.13 10.23
N ARG A 118 -5.54 8.90 9.36
CA ARG A 118 -6.12 10.03 8.60
C ARG A 118 -6.83 9.55 7.34
N PHE A 119 -7.71 8.57 7.47
CA PHE A 119 -8.37 7.89 6.35
C PHE A 119 -9.12 8.85 5.41
N SER A 120 -9.81 9.87 5.95
CA SER A 120 -10.53 10.85 5.13
C SER A 120 -9.60 11.63 4.21
N ASP A 121 -8.40 11.98 4.68
CA ASP A 121 -7.44 12.73 3.87
C ASP A 121 -6.79 11.83 2.82
N ALA A 122 -6.49 10.57 3.16
CA ALA A 122 -6.04 9.57 2.20
C ALA A 122 -7.05 9.40 1.04
N VAL A 123 -8.34 9.28 1.35
CA VAL A 123 -9.40 9.18 0.33
C VAL A 123 -9.46 10.41 -0.55
N LYS A 124 -9.34 11.62 0.02
CA LYS A 124 -9.37 12.87 -0.77
C LYS A 124 -8.17 12.96 -1.71
N VAL A 125 -6.95 12.70 -1.21
CA VAL A 125 -5.72 12.70 -2.02
C VAL A 125 -5.83 11.72 -3.17
N LEU A 126 -6.19 10.47 -2.89
CA LEU A 126 -6.28 9.44 -3.91
C LEU A 126 -7.43 9.67 -4.91
N SER A 127 -8.54 10.27 -4.47
CA SER A 127 -9.65 10.63 -5.36
C SER A 127 -9.31 11.75 -6.36
N LEU A 128 -8.32 12.62 -6.04
CA LEU A 128 -7.81 13.59 -7.02
C LEU A 128 -7.22 12.89 -8.25
N LEU A 129 -6.56 11.73 -8.04
CA LEU A 129 -6.01 10.91 -9.13
C LEU A 129 -7.12 10.34 -10.02
N ALA A 130 -8.09 9.67 -9.39
CA ALA A 130 -9.15 8.94 -10.08
C ALA A 130 -9.96 9.86 -11.02
N SER A 131 -10.12 11.13 -10.64
CA SER A 131 -10.94 12.10 -11.38
C SER A 131 -10.40 12.51 -12.76
N LYS A 132 -9.12 12.27 -13.05
CA LYS A 132 -8.45 12.83 -14.24
C LYS A 132 -8.15 11.80 -15.32
N GLU A 133 -7.95 10.54 -14.96
CA GLU A 133 -7.29 9.57 -15.85
C GLU A 133 -8.15 8.36 -16.25
N ASP A 134 -9.44 8.30 -15.90
CA ASP A 134 -10.23 7.06 -16.02
C ASP A 134 -9.39 5.86 -15.59
N TYR A 135 -8.72 5.99 -14.44
CA TYR A 135 -7.60 5.13 -14.06
C TYR A 135 -8.07 3.68 -13.93
N GLU A 136 -7.75 2.85 -14.92
CA GLU A 136 -8.15 1.43 -15.01
C GLU A 136 -7.07 0.50 -14.47
N ASP A 137 -6.53 0.82 -13.30
CA ASP A 137 -5.59 -0.07 -12.60
C ASP A 137 -6.29 -0.74 -11.42
N ALA A 138 -6.22 -2.08 -11.38
CA ALA A 138 -6.95 -2.85 -10.38
C ALA A 138 -6.40 -2.64 -8.95
N GLU A 139 -5.10 -2.42 -8.79
CA GLU A 139 -4.48 -2.20 -7.48
C GLU A 139 -4.85 -0.82 -6.94
N PHE A 140 -4.84 0.19 -7.81
CA PHE A 140 -5.30 1.54 -7.48
C PHE A 140 -6.77 1.54 -7.05
N LEU A 141 -7.66 0.92 -7.85
CA LEU A 141 -9.10 0.85 -7.55
C LEU A 141 -9.36 0.10 -6.23
N ASN A 142 -8.62 -0.97 -5.97
CA ASN A 142 -8.68 -1.68 -4.69
C ASN A 142 -8.24 -0.78 -3.52
N SER A 143 -7.11 -0.07 -3.66
CA SER A 143 -6.60 0.81 -2.62
C SER A 143 -7.58 1.94 -2.29
N LEU A 144 -8.18 2.55 -3.32
CA LEU A 144 -9.19 3.59 -3.14
C LEU A 144 -10.45 3.07 -2.47
N ALA A 145 -10.92 1.89 -2.87
CA ALA A 145 -12.07 1.23 -2.24
C ALA A 145 -11.79 0.91 -0.77
N TYR A 146 -10.60 0.36 -0.46
CA TYR A 146 -10.21 0.02 0.90
C TYR A 146 -10.12 1.27 1.78
N PHE A 147 -9.49 2.34 1.32
CA PHE A 147 -9.39 3.59 2.10
C PHE A 147 -10.75 4.23 2.35
N ARG A 148 -11.68 4.14 1.39
CA ARG A 148 -13.08 4.55 1.61
C ARG A 148 -13.78 3.73 2.68
N ALA A 149 -13.51 2.42 2.72
CA ALA A 149 -14.03 1.54 3.76
C ALA A 149 -13.46 1.88 5.14
N LEU A 150 -12.15 2.15 5.26
CA LEU A 150 -11.53 2.58 6.52
C LEU A 150 -12.09 3.94 6.99
N ALA A 151 -12.30 4.87 6.06
CA ALA A 151 -12.90 6.17 6.35
C ALA A 151 -14.42 6.13 6.56
N ALA A 152 -15.07 4.97 6.39
CA ALA A 152 -16.52 4.79 6.39
C ALA A 152 -17.26 5.83 5.50
N THR A 153 -16.70 6.15 4.33
CA THR A 153 -17.22 7.18 3.42
C THR A 153 -17.39 6.63 2.01
N ASP A 154 -18.37 7.16 1.26
CA ASP A 154 -18.58 6.81 -0.15
C ASP A 154 -18.64 5.30 -0.42
N LEU A 155 -19.23 4.50 0.48
CA LEU A 155 -19.20 3.04 0.42
C LEU A 155 -19.81 2.46 -0.87
N ASP A 156 -20.82 3.12 -1.44
CA ASP A 156 -21.38 2.74 -2.74
C ASP A 156 -20.37 2.88 -3.89
N LYS A 157 -19.54 3.93 -3.85
CA LYS A 157 -18.44 4.11 -4.81
C LYS A 157 -17.31 3.14 -4.54
N ALA A 158 -17.00 2.87 -3.27
CA ALA A 158 -16.01 1.86 -2.88
C ALA A 158 -16.40 0.48 -3.45
N LEU A 159 -17.66 0.08 -3.32
CA LEU A 159 -18.18 -1.16 -3.89
C LEU A 159 -18.05 -1.18 -5.42
N THR A 160 -18.38 -0.07 -6.09
CA THR A 160 -18.24 0.06 -7.54
C THR A 160 -16.78 -0.09 -7.99
N ASP A 161 -15.84 0.56 -7.30
CA ASP A 161 -14.42 0.52 -7.63
C ASP A 161 -13.82 -0.88 -7.42
N ILE A 162 -14.15 -1.54 -6.30
CA ILE A 162 -13.64 -2.90 -6.04
C ILE A 162 -14.23 -3.95 -6.98
N ASP A 163 -15.51 -3.82 -7.37
CA ASP A 163 -16.10 -4.69 -8.38
C ASP A 163 -15.41 -4.50 -9.74
N ARG A 164 -15.07 -3.26 -10.11
CA ARG A 164 -14.27 -3.00 -11.32
C ARG A 164 -12.87 -3.59 -11.22
N ALA A 165 -12.19 -3.45 -10.07
CA ALA A 165 -10.87 -4.05 -9.84
C ALA A 165 -10.88 -5.58 -10.00
N LEU A 166 -11.92 -6.25 -9.49
CA LEU A 166 -12.12 -7.69 -9.64
C LEU A 166 -12.35 -8.11 -11.11
N VAL A 167 -13.04 -7.29 -11.90
CA VAL A 167 -13.27 -7.53 -13.34
C VAL A 167 -11.99 -7.37 -14.17
N LEU A 168 -11.15 -6.37 -13.86
CA LEU A 168 -9.86 -6.15 -14.52
C LEU A 168 -8.86 -7.30 -14.28
N LYS A 169 -9.20 -8.23 -13.38
CA LYS A 169 -8.44 -9.37 -12.89
C LYS A 169 -7.20 -8.96 -12.10
N ALA A 170 -7.10 -9.46 -10.89
CA ALA A 170 -5.91 -9.30 -10.07
C ALA A 170 -4.73 -10.05 -10.69
N GLY A 171 -3.55 -9.44 -10.74
CA GLY A 171 -2.34 -10.02 -11.34
C GLY A 171 -1.85 -11.31 -10.66
N SER A 172 -2.31 -11.59 -9.44
CA SER A 172 -1.96 -12.80 -8.68
C SER A 172 -3.12 -13.30 -7.81
N LYS A 173 -3.01 -14.53 -7.30
CA LYS A 173 -3.94 -15.06 -6.27
C LYS A 173 -3.90 -14.24 -4.97
N ALA A 174 -2.74 -13.71 -4.60
CA ALA A 174 -2.61 -12.88 -3.41
C ALA A 174 -3.39 -11.57 -3.58
N SER A 175 -3.23 -10.91 -4.74
CA SER A 175 -3.99 -9.72 -5.10
C SER A 175 -5.49 -10.03 -5.15
N THR A 176 -5.90 -11.18 -5.70
CA THR A 176 -7.31 -11.59 -5.72
C THR A 176 -7.86 -11.76 -4.30
N ALA A 177 -7.08 -12.35 -3.39
CA ALA A 177 -7.48 -12.51 -2.00
C ALA A 177 -7.67 -11.15 -1.31
N ALA A 178 -6.75 -10.20 -1.50
CA ALA A 178 -6.88 -8.83 -0.98
C ALA A 178 -8.11 -8.09 -1.52
N TYR A 179 -8.47 -8.30 -2.79
CA TYR A 179 -9.62 -7.63 -3.38
C TYR A 179 -10.94 -8.18 -2.85
N LEU A 180 -11.00 -9.50 -2.65
CA LEU A 180 -12.15 -10.16 -2.02
C LEU A 180 -12.31 -9.74 -0.56
N ASP A 181 -11.21 -9.62 0.19
CA ASP A 181 -11.23 -9.08 1.56
C ASP A 181 -11.77 -7.64 1.60
N THR A 182 -11.25 -6.76 0.74
CA THR A 182 -11.72 -5.37 0.63
C THR A 182 -13.21 -5.31 0.32
N ARG A 183 -13.70 -6.10 -0.65
CA ARG A 183 -15.13 -6.14 -0.97
C ARG A 183 -15.96 -6.70 0.17
N ALA A 184 -15.49 -7.74 0.85
CA ALA A 184 -16.16 -8.30 2.02
C ALA A 184 -16.33 -7.24 3.12
N TRP A 185 -15.29 -6.47 3.40
CA TRP A 185 -15.33 -5.41 4.40
C TRP A 185 -16.33 -4.31 4.03
N ILE A 186 -16.36 -3.87 2.76
CA ILE A 186 -17.36 -2.91 2.26
C ILE A 186 -18.78 -3.47 2.38
N LEU A 187 -19.00 -4.70 1.91
CA LEU A 187 -20.30 -5.40 1.98
C LEU A 187 -20.81 -5.50 3.43
N TYR A 188 -19.92 -5.80 4.37
CA TYR A 188 -20.23 -5.82 5.79
C TYR A 188 -20.71 -4.45 6.28
N GLN A 189 -19.95 -3.39 6.00
CA GLN A 189 -20.27 -2.03 6.44
C GLN A 189 -21.58 -1.50 5.87
N ILE A 190 -21.97 -1.91 4.65
CA ILE A 190 -23.26 -1.54 4.05
C ILE A 190 -24.42 -2.47 4.45
N GLY A 191 -24.22 -3.37 5.43
CA GLY A 191 -25.27 -4.22 5.98
C GLY A 191 -25.58 -5.47 5.17
N LYS A 192 -24.61 -5.99 4.40
CA LYS A 192 -24.72 -7.24 3.63
C LYS A 192 -23.76 -8.34 4.13
N PRO A 193 -23.83 -8.74 5.41
CA PRO A 193 -22.84 -9.65 6.00
C PRO A 193 -22.86 -11.06 5.40
N LYS A 194 -24.00 -11.53 4.86
CA LYS A 194 -24.07 -12.85 4.19
C LYS A 194 -23.25 -12.89 2.90
N GLU A 195 -23.27 -11.80 2.13
CA GLU A 195 -22.49 -11.66 0.89
C GLU A 195 -21.02 -11.47 1.25
N ALA A 196 -20.72 -10.62 2.24
CA ALA A 196 -19.38 -10.41 2.77
C ALA A 196 -18.72 -11.72 3.20
N LEU A 197 -19.47 -12.60 3.87
CA LEU A 197 -18.95 -13.86 4.36
C LEU A 197 -18.49 -14.80 3.21
N VAL A 198 -19.16 -14.75 2.07
CA VAL A 198 -18.76 -15.56 0.89
C VAL A 198 -17.38 -15.11 0.40
N ASP A 199 -17.18 -13.80 0.28
CA ASP A 199 -15.93 -13.23 -0.22
C ASP A 199 -14.77 -13.43 0.75
N ILE A 200 -14.96 -13.16 2.05
CA ILE A 200 -13.88 -13.29 3.03
C ILE A 200 -13.44 -14.74 3.21
N ASN A 201 -14.36 -15.70 3.16
CA ASN A 201 -14.00 -17.12 3.17
C ASN A 201 -13.20 -17.47 1.91
N LYS A 202 -13.58 -16.93 0.75
CA LYS A 202 -12.83 -17.18 -0.48
C LYS A 202 -11.44 -16.56 -0.44
N ALA A 203 -11.29 -15.38 0.14
CA ALA A 203 -10.02 -14.72 0.36
C ALA A 203 -9.09 -15.58 1.24
N LEU A 204 -9.58 -16.07 2.37
CA LEU A 204 -8.83 -16.94 3.28
C LEU A 204 -8.44 -18.28 2.64
N GLU A 205 -9.34 -18.92 1.86
CA GLU A 205 -9.01 -20.14 1.11
C GLU A 205 -7.84 -19.92 0.13
N LEU A 206 -7.80 -18.76 -0.54
CA LEU A 206 -6.71 -18.42 -1.47
C LEU A 206 -5.39 -18.23 -0.72
N LEU A 207 -5.41 -17.58 0.46
CA LEU A 207 -4.26 -17.45 1.32
C LEU A 207 -3.73 -18.82 1.77
N GLU A 208 -4.60 -19.71 2.25
CA GLU A 208 -4.25 -21.08 2.66
C GLU A 208 -3.71 -21.92 1.50
N GLU A 209 -4.18 -21.70 0.27
CA GLU A 209 -3.63 -22.36 -0.91
C GLU A 209 -2.21 -21.87 -1.23
N LEU A 210 -1.96 -20.56 -1.11
CA LEU A 210 -0.64 -19.98 -1.28
C LEU A 210 0.33 -20.49 -0.21
N GLU A 211 -0.13 -20.61 1.03
CA GLU A 211 0.62 -21.21 2.15
C GLU A 211 1.11 -22.61 1.81
N ARG A 212 0.18 -23.48 1.42
CA ARG A 212 0.49 -24.87 1.06
C ARG A 212 1.46 -24.97 -0.11
N ARG A 213 1.36 -24.07 -1.09
CA ARG A 213 2.24 -24.07 -2.28
C ARG A 213 3.65 -23.59 -1.95
N ASN A 214 3.80 -22.62 -1.06
CA ASN A 214 5.09 -22.03 -0.70
C ASN A 214 5.74 -22.72 0.52
N TRP A 215 5.53 -24.03 0.69
CA TRP A 215 5.88 -24.81 1.89
C TRP A 215 7.31 -24.59 2.46
N LEU A 216 8.30 -24.26 1.61
CA LEU A 216 9.67 -23.92 2.03
C LEU A 216 9.79 -22.55 2.71
N SER A 217 9.16 -21.51 2.16
CA SER A 217 9.07 -20.19 2.80
C SER A 217 8.29 -20.28 4.11
N TRP A 218 7.28 -21.15 4.13
CA TRP A 218 6.40 -21.40 5.27
C TRP A 218 7.02 -22.24 6.37
N GLY A 219 7.99 -23.11 6.06
CA GLY A 219 8.75 -23.85 7.07
C GLY A 219 9.52 -22.93 8.03
N LEU A 220 9.92 -21.74 7.58
CA LEU A 220 10.54 -20.70 8.40
C LEU A 220 9.50 -19.96 9.26
N THR A 221 8.34 -19.62 8.70
CA THR A 221 7.22 -19.01 9.46
C THR A 221 6.72 -19.96 10.55
N GLN A 222 6.54 -21.25 10.24
CA GLN A 222 6.16 -22.31 11.17
C GLN A 222 7.19 -22.56 12.27
N ALA A 223 8.49 -22.40 11.97
CA ALA A 223 9.54 -22.47 12.98
C ALA A 223 9.42 -21.31 13.98
N ASN A 224 9.01 -20.13 13.50
CA ASN A 224 8.74 -18.95 14.33
C ASN A 224 7.43 -19.12 15.14
N GLU A 225 6.36 -19.64 14.51
CA GLU A 225 5.07 -19.95 15.15
C GLU A 225 5.25 -20.97 16.29
N LYS A 226 6.03 -22.04 16.07
CA LYS A 226 6.38 -22.99 17.14
C LYS A 226 7.21 -22.35 18.25
N GLN A 227 8.04 -21.35 17.94
CA GLN A 227 8.82 -20.64 18.97
C GLN A 227 7.91 -19.74 19.84
N THR A 228 6.89 -19.12 19.24
CA THR A 228 5.84 -18.37 19.97
C THR A 228 4.87 -19.29 20.73
N GLU A 229 4.51 -20.47 20.19
CA GLU A 229 3.70 -21.46 20.92
C GLU A 229 4.46 -22.12 22.08
N VAL A 230 5.75 -22.41 21.91
CA VAL A 230 6.58 -23.04 22.97
C VAL A 230 6.94 -22.06 24.08
N SER A 231 6.94 -20.75 23.81
CA SER A 231 7.10 -19.71 24.84
C SER A 231 5.78 -19.31 25.53
N GLY A 232 4.63 -19.75 25.01
CA GLY A 232 3.30 -19.45 25.52
C GLY A 232 2.50 -20.70 25.92
N GLN A 233 2.91 -21.41 26.99
CA GLN A 233 2.04 -22.38 27.68
C GLN A 233 1.00 -21.70 28.60
N GLY A 234 0.37 -20.64 28.12
CA GLY A 234 -0.79 -19.97 28.70
C GLY A 234 -1.80 -19.69 27.58
N ASP A 235 -3.08 -19.49 27.86
CA ASP A 235 -4.15 -19.40 26.84
C ASP A 235 -4.06 -18.20 25.86
N GLY A 236 -2.96 -17.45 25.89
CA GLY A 236 -2.69 -16.29 25.03
C GLY A 236 -3.57 -15.07 25.33
N SER A 237 -4.51 -15.14 26.28
CA SER A 237 -5.43 -14.04 26.60
C SER A 237 -4.76 -12.87 27.33
N GLU A 238 -3.56 -13.08 27.90
CA GLU A 238 -2.81 -12.06 28.65
C GLU A 238 -1.56 -11.52 27.92
N LEU A 239 -1.28 -11.96 26.70
CA LEU A 239 -0.12 -11.48 25.95
C LEU A 239 -0.45 -10.18 25.20
N GLU A 240 0.27 -9.11 25.52
CA GLU A 240 0.19 -7.85 24.76
C GLU A 240 0.49 -8.09 23.28
N PRO A 241 -0.30 -7.49 22.35
CA PRO A 241 -0.02 -7.53 20.93
C PRO A 241 1.39 -7.01 20.61
N LEU A 242 2.01 -7.59 19.59
CA LEU A 242 3.28 -7.10 19.07
C LEU A 242 3.05 -5.83 18.24
N PRO A 243 4.02 -4.88 18.23
CA PRO A 243 4.03 -3.82 17.25
C PRO A 243 4.00 -4.40 15.83
N GLN A 244 3.28 -3.76 14.89
CA GLN A 244 3.16 -4.23 13.51
C GLN A 244 4.52 -4.51 12.85
N ALA A 245 5.53 -3.66 13.12
CA ALA A 245 6.89 -3.80 12.59
C ALA A 245 7.61 -5.10 13.02
N GLU A 246 7.14 -5.77 14.07
CA GLU A 246 7.68 -7.05 14.56
C GLU A 246 6.92 -8.27 14.03
N ILE A 247 5.80 -8.06 13.34
CA ILE A 247 4.95 -9.11 12.80
C ILE A 247 5.29 -9.32 11.32
N ASP A 248 5.41 -10.58 10.90
CA ASP A 248 5.60 -10.91 9.50
C ASP A 248 4.47 -10.28 8.64
N PRO A 249 4.79 -9.55 7.54
CA PRO A 249 3.77 -8.83 6.77
C PRO A 249 2.65 -9.71 6.22
N TYR A 250 2.96 -10.97 5.89
CA TYR A 250 1.94 -11.92 5.46
C TYR A 250 1.05 -12.30 6.64
N LEU A 251 1.64 -12.58 7.80
CA LEU A 251 0.90 -12.92 9.02
C LEU A 251 -0.03 -11.78 9.46
N TRP A 252 0.45 -10.53 9.36
CA TRP A 252 -0.37 -9.34 9.59
C TRP A 252 -1.56 -9.27 8.64
N SER A 253 -1.32 -9.44 7.34
CA SER A 253 -2.37 -9.42 6.31
C SER A 253 -3.43 -10.50 6.57
N LYS A 254 -3.00 -11.72 6.91
CA LYS A 254 -3.92 -12.80 7.30
C LYS A 254 -4.69 -12.48 8.58
N GLY A 255 -4.07 -11.76 9.52
CA GLY A 255 -4.71 -11.24 10.72
C GLY A 255 -5.85 -10.28 10.39
N VAL A 256 -5.62 -9.30 9.51
CA VAL A 256 -6.67 -8.38 9.04
C VAL A 256 -7.86 -9.15 8.46
N PHE A 257 -7.63 -10.16 7.63
CA PHE A 257 -8.70 -10.93 6.99
C PHE A 257 -9.52 -11.71 8.02
N ARG A 258 -8.85 -12.30 9.01
CA ARG A 258 -9.51 -13.01 10.11
C ARG A 258 -10.29 -12.06 11.02
N PHE A 259 -9.78 -10.87 11.27
CA PHE A 259 -10.50 -9.85 12.01
C PHE A 259 -11.79 -9.42 11.26
N HIS A 260 -11.70 -9.11 9.96
CA HIS A 260 -12.89 -8.81 9.15
C HIS A 260 -13.89 -9.96 9.18
N ARG A 261 -13.43 -11.21 9.02
CA ARG A 261 -14.32 -12.38 9.10
C ARG A 261 -14.98 -12.50 10.48
N ALA A 262 -14.25 -12.27 11.57
CA ALA A 262 -14.81 -12.29 12.91
C ALA A 262 -15.92 -11.25 13.07
N GLN A 263 -15.72 -10.01 12.61
CA GLN A 263 -16.75 -8.96 12.65
C GLN A 263 -18.01 -9.35 11.84
N ILE A 264 -17.80 -9.93 10.65
CA ILE A 264 -18.89 -10.45 9.81
C ILE A 264 -19.64 -11.57 10.54
N LEU A 265 -18.93 -12.54 11.12
CA LEU A 265 -19.52 -13.67 11.85
C LEU A 265 -20.31 -13.21 13.09
N ILE A 266 -19.79 -12.25 13.85
CA ILE A 266 -20.49 -11.63 14.99
C ILE A 266 -21.82 -11.03 14.54
N SER A 267 -21.84 -10.29 13.43
CA SER A 267 -23.10 -9.71 12.89
C SER A 267 -24.11 -10.73 12.39
N LEU A 268 -23.66 -11.97 12.15
CA LEU A 268 -24.49 -13.11 11.75
C LEU A 268 -24.88 -14.01 12.93
N GLU A 269 -24.58 -13.60 14.17
CA GLU A 269 -24.82 -14.39 15.38
C GLU A 269 -24.05 -15.73 15.41
N ARG A 270 -22.87 -15.78 14.75
CA ARG A 270 -21.99 -16.95 14.67
C ARG A 270 -20.76 -16.77 15.57
N SER A 271 -21.00 -16.50 16.85
CA SER A 271 -19.95 -16.14 17.81
C SER A 271 -18.88 -17.21 17.98
N ASP A 272 -19.25 -18.50 17.97
CA ASP A 272 -18.29 -19.60 18.12
C ASP A 272 -17.20 -19.57 17.03
N GLU A 273 -17.58 -19.32 15.78
CA GLU A 273 -16.63 -19.22 14.66
C GLU A 273 -15.84 -17.92 14.70
N ALA A 274 -16.45 -16.83 15.16
CA ALA A 274 -15.73 -15.58 15.36
C ALA A 274 -14.64 -15.73 16.44
N ASP A 275 -14.92 -16.47 17.51
CA ASP A 275 -13.98 -16.75 18.59
C ASP A 275 -12.78 -17.57 18.12
N GLU A 276 -12.95 -18.44 17.11
CA GLU A 276 -11.83 -19.13 16.47
C GLU A 276 -10.85 -18.16 15.80
N ASP A 277 -11.37 -17.16 15.07
CA ASP A 277 -10.57 -16.14 14.40
C ASP A 277 -9.90 -15.19 15.40
N LEU A 278 -10.66 -14.68 16.37
CA LEU A 278 -10.12 -13.80 17.41
C LEU A 278 -9.10 -14.55 18.28
N GLY A 279 -9.34 -15.84 18.55
CA GLY A 279 -8.39 -16.71 19.24
C GLY A 279 -7.12 -16.92 18.42
N TRP A 280 -7.22 -17.02 17.09
CA TRP A 280 -6.06 -17.07 16.21
C TRP A 280 -5.24 -15.78 16.30
N LEU A 281 -5.87 -14.60 16.28
CA LEU A 281 -5.16 -13.32 16.42
C LEU A 281 -4.39 -13.24 17.74
N ARG A 282 -5.03 -13.60 18.86
CA ARG A 282 -4.40 -13.63 20.20
C ARG A 282 -3.17 -14.54 20.25
N ARG A 283 -3.26 -15.77 19.71
CA ARG A 283 -2.12 -16.70 19.67
C ARG A 283 -0.93 -16.17 18.88
N HIS A 284 -1.18 -15.34 17.87
CA HIS A 284 -0.14 -14.72 17.04
C HIS A 284 0.24 -13.31 17.52
N ARG A 285 -0.29 -12.87 18.67
CA ARG A 285 -0.08 -11.53 19.23
C ARG A 285 -0.40 -10.41 18.23
N ILE A 286 -1.40 -10.63 17.38
CA ILE A 286 -1.93 -9.63 16.46
C ILE A 286 -3.10 -8.93 17.17
N PRO A 287 -3.23 -7.59 17.05
CA PRO A 287 -4.38 -6.88 17.60
C PRO A 287 -5.71 -7.43 17.06
N ALA A 288 -6.72 -7.41 17.91
CA ALA A 288 -8.09 -7.84 17.58
C ALA A 288 -9.06 -6.65 17.66
N ASP A 289 -8.57 -5.47 17.31
CA ASP A 289 -9.26 -4.18 17.37
C ASP A 289 -8.73 -3.26 16.25
N ASP A 290 -9.14 -1.99 16.29
CA ASP A 290 -8.83 -0.99 15.27
C ASP A 290 -7.33 -0.69 15.11
N ARG A 291 -6.45 -1.19 16.00
CA ARG A 291 -4.98 -1.10 15.83
C ARG A 291 -4.45 -1.93 14.66
N LEU A 292 -5.32 -2.68 13.96
CA LEU A 292 -5.00 -3.35 12.70
C LEU A 292 -4.88 -2.40 11.50
N TYR A 293 -5.31 -1.15 11.64
CA TYR A 293 -5.40 -0.17 10.57
C TYR A 293 -4.50 1.03 10.79
#